data_AF-A0AA51I4Q6-F1
#
_entry.id   AF-A0AA51I4Q6-F1
#
_cell.length_a   1.000
_cell.length_b   1.000
_cell.length_c   1.000
_cell.angle_alpha   90.00
_cell.angle_beta   90.00
_cell.angle_gamma   90.00
#
_symmetry.space_group_name_H-M   'P 1'
#
loop_
_entity.id
_entity.type
_entity.pdbx_description
1 polymer ?
#
loop_
_entity_poly.entity_id
_entity_poly.type
_entity_poly.pdbx_seq_one_letter_code
_entity_poly.pdbx_strand_id
1 'polypeptide(L)'
;EDDVAAIDINMGCPKEFSIKGGMGVALLEQPDKAYSILKTLVENLTIPVTCKIRIFETPEDTLKLVNKLVSSGIKAIGIHGRTKNERPQHIVHADIIKYVAERISIPV
;
A
#
# COMPACT_ATOMS: atom_id res chain seq x y z
N GLU A 1 18.90 4.22 9.99
CA GLU A 1 18.09 3.03 10.31
C GLU A 1 18.31 2.55 11.74
N ASP A 2 19.23 3.17 12.46
CA ASP A 2 19.71 2.76 13.79
C ASP A 2 18.75 3.11 14.93
N ASP A 3 17.79 4.00 14.69
CA ASP A 3 16.85 4.51 15.71
C ASP A 3 15.42 3.95 15.57
N VAL A 4 15.11 3.25 14.46
CA VAL A 4 13.76 2.78 14.16
C VAL A 4 13.77 1.31 13.73
N ALA A 5 12.76 0.55 14.15
CA ALA A 5 12.70 -0.88 13.84
C ALA A 5 12.26 -1.17 12.39
N ALA A 6 11.59 -0.24 11.73
CA ALA A 6 11.06 -0.39 10.37
C ALA A 6 10.71 0.97 9.75
N ILE A 7 10.53 0.99 8.43
CA ILE A 7 9.98 2.11 7.66
C ILE A 7 8.67 1.69 7.01
N ASP A 8 7.65 2.56 7.08
CA ASP A 8 6.37 2.38 6.37
C ASP A 8 6.14 3.53 5.38
N ILE A 9 5.69 3.18 4.17
CA ILE A 9 5.36 4.16 3.13
C ILE A 9 3.86 4.36 3.03
N ASN A 10 3.42 5.59 3.30
CA ASN A 10 2.02 5.97 3.14
C ASN A 10 1.65 6.07 1.65
N MET A 11 0.80 5.15 1.21
CA MET A 11 0.18 5.13 -0.11
C MET A 11 -1.36 5.17 -0.01
N GLY A 12 -1.90 5.66 1.11
CA GLY A 12 -3.34 5.59 1.41
C GLY A 12 -4.00 6.91 1.79
N CYS A 13 -3.24 8.00 1.99
CA CYS A 13 -3.79 9.31 2.35
C CYS A 13 -4.58 9.94 1.19
N PRO A 14 -5.90 10.24 1.35
CA PRO A 14 -6.71 10.87 0.32
C PRO A 14 -6.81 12.40 0.49
N LYS A 15 -6.06 13.01 1.42
CA LYS A 15 -6.11 14.45 1.65
C LYS A 15 -5.54 15.20 0.45
N GLU A 16 -6.18 16.31 0.09
CA GLU A 16 -5.86 17.08 -1.11
C GLU A 16 -4.39 17.49 -1.21
N PHE A 17 -3.76 17.92 -0.12
CA PHE A 17 -2.33 18.27 -0.11
C PHE A 17 -1.43 17.09 -0.49
N SER A 18 -1.79 15.87 -0.07
CA SER A 18 -1.04 14.65 -0.38
C SER A 18 -1.17 14.33 -1.86
N ILE A 19 -2.39 14.40 -2.39
CA ILE A 19 -2.69 14.13 -3.80
C ILE A 19 -1.98 15.13 -4.71
N LYS A 20 -2.09 16.44 -4.41
CA LYS A 20 -1.40 17.51 -5.15
C LYS A 20 0.12 17.36 -5.15
N GLY A 21 0.69 16.82 -4.06
CA GLY A 21 2.11 16.49 -3.97
C GLY A 21 2.51 15.16 -4.63
N GLY A 22 1.56 14.41 -5.22
CA GLY A 22 1.83 13.10 -5.81
C GLY A 22 2.17 12.01 -4.78
N MET A 23 1.71 12.18 -3.53
CA MET A 23 1.94 11.29 -2.39
C MET A 23 0.65 10.61 -1.95
N GLY A 24 0.75 9.62 -1.06
CA GLY A 24 -0.43 8.94 -0.51
C GLY A 24 -1.18 8.20 -1.61
N VAL A 25 -2.50 8.35 -1.66
CA VAL A 25 -3.33 7.57 -2.60
C VAL A 25 -3.03 7.87 -4.08
N ALA A 26 -2.42 9.03 -4.38
CA ALA A 26 -1.99 9.35 -5.74
C ALA A 26 -0.91 8.39 -6.29
N LEU A 27 -0.14 7.74 -5.41
CA LEU A 27 0.83 6.72 -5.82
C LEU A 27 0.14 5.45 -6.34
N LEU A 28 -1.11 5.18 -5.96
CA LEU A 28 -1.84 4.01 -6.45
C LEU A 28 -2.22 4.14 -7.93
N GLU A 29 -2.33 5.37 -8.44
CA GLU A 29 -2.52 5.68 -9.85
C GLU A 29 -1.21 5.62 -10.66
N GLN A 30 -0.07 5.48 -9.97
CA GLN A 30 1.27 5.34 -10.57
C GLN A 30 2.00 4.09 -10.03
N PRO A 31 1.51 2.86 -10.28
CA PRO A 31 2.06 1.65 -9.65
C PRO A 31 3.54 1.41 -9.92
N ASP A 32 4.07 1.83 -11.08
CA ASP A 32 5.50 1.76 -11.40
C ASP A 32 6.35 2.66 -10.51
N LYS A 33 5.86 3.88 -10.25
CA LYS A 33 6.52 4.82 -9.34
C LYS A 33 6.48 4.30 -7.90
N ALA A 34 5.33 3.80 -7.45
CA ALA A 34 5.18 3.19 -6.14
C ALA A 34 6.15 2.00 -5.95
N TYR A 35 6.23 1.11 -6.93
CA TYR A 35 7.19 0.01 -6.95
C TYR A 35 8.64 0.51 -6.88
N SER A 36 9.00 1.48 -7.71
CA SER A 36 10.36 2.03 -7.75
C SER A 36 10.78 2.62 -6.40
N ILE A 37 9.89 3.35 -5.72
CA ILE A 37 10.12 3.89 -4.37
C ILE A 37 10.40 2.75 -3.38
N LEU A 38 9.52 1.74 -3.33
CA LEU A 38 9.69 0.62 -2.40
C LEU A 38 10.95 -0.18 -2.69
N LYS A 39 11.21 -0.48 -3.97
CA LYS A 39 12.38 -1.24 -4.41
C LYS A 39 13.67 -0.53 -4.00
N THR A 40 13.74 0.79 -4.20
CA THR A 40 14.88 1.61 -3.79
C THR A 40 15.11 1.53 -2.29
N LEU A 41 14.06 1.66 -1.48
CA LEU A 41 14.16 1.59 -0.02
C LEU A 41 14.59 0.20 0.45
N VAL A 42 13.99 -0.86 -0.10
CA VAL A 42 14.31 -2.25 0.24
C VAL A 42 15.76 -2.60 -0.10
N GLU A 43 16.32 -2.05 -1.18
CA GLU A 43 17.70 -2.31 -1.59
C GLU A 43 18.75 -1.53 -0.78
N ASN A 44 18.37 -0.43 -0.13
CA ASN A 44 19.30 0.49 0.52
C ASN A 44 19.14 0.54 2.06
N LEU A 45 18.18 -0.19 2.63
CA LEU A 45 17.96 -0.27 4.08
C LEU A 45 18.11 -1.72 4.55
N THR A 46 18.70 -1.90 5.73
CA THR A 46 18.82 -3.20 6.40
C THR A 46 17.60 -3.54 7.25
N ILE A 47 16.83 -2.52 7.67
CA ILE A 47 15.57 -2.68 8.40
C ILE A 47 14.38 -2.97 7.47
N PRO A 48 13.32 -3.64 7.95
CA PRO A 48 12.10 -3.89 7.19
C PRO A 48 11.45 -2.63 6.59
N VAL A 49 11.09 -2.73 5.32
CA VAL A 49 10.23 -1.75 4.64
C VAL A 49 8.82 -2.34 4.49
N THR A 50 7.83 -1.54 4.80
CA THR A 50 6.39 -1.86 4.71
C THR A 50 5.67 -0.75 3.96
N CYS A 51 4.43 -0.98 3.55
CA CYS A 51 3.59 0.09 3.02
C CYS A 51 2.15 -0.04 3.45
N LYS A 52 1.42 1.08 3.41
CA LYS A 52 0.00 1.13 3.70
C LYS A 52 -0.79 1.71 2.53
N ILE A 53 -1.75 0.94 2.03
CA ILE A 53 -2.57 1.29 0.86
C ILE A 53 -4.06 1.46 1.21
N ARG A 54 -4.84 1.84 0.18
CA ARG A 54 -6.29 1.70 0.09
C ARG A 54 -6.63 0.67 -0.99
N ILE A 55 -7.82 0.08 -0.91
CA ILE A 55 -8.34 -0.82 -1.95
C ILE A 55 -8.80 -0.06 -3.20
N PHE A 56 -8.93 -0.79 -4.30
CA PHE A 56 -9.70 -0.36 -5.48
C PHE A 56 -11.13 -0.90 -5.43
N GLU A 57 -11.92 -0.58 -6.45
CA GLU A 57 -13.33 -0.99 -6.55
C GLU A 57 -13.48 -2.52 -6.65
N THR A 58 -12.48 -3.22 -7.18
CA THR A 58 -12.51 -4.69 -7.33
C THR A 58 -11.42 -5.38 -6.49
N PRO A 59 -11.69 -6.60 -5.99
CA PRO A 59 -10.67 -7.44 -5.37
C PRO A 59 -9.49 -7.73 -6.31
N GLU A 60 -9.75 -7.94 -7.60
CA GLU A 60 -8.73 -8.26 -8.62
C GLU A 60 -7.78 -7.10 -8.88
N ASP A 61 -8.28 -5.88 -9.02
CA ASP A 61 -7.44 -4.69 -9.20
C ASP A 61 -6.60 -4.43 -7.95
N THR A 62 -7.21 -4.60 -6.78
CA THR A 62 -6.49 -4.48 -5.50
C THR A 62 -5.36 -5.52 -5.43
N LEU A 63 -5.64 -6.78 -5.75
CA LEU A 63 -4.63 -7.85 -5.76
C LEU A 63 -3.52 -7.59 -6.79
N LYS A 64 -3.86 -7.09 -7.98
CA LYS A 64 -2.88 -6.75 -9.02
C LYS A 64 -1.89 -5.68 -8.53
N LEU A 65 -2.39 -4.63 -7.90
CA LEU A 65 -1.55 -3.61 -7.27
C LEU A 65 -0.69 -4.22 -6.16
N VAL A 66 -1.30 -4.97 -5.25
CA VAL A 66 -0.61 -5.57 -4.10
C VAL A 66 0.52 -6.49 -4.57
N ASN A 67 0.28 -7.39 -5.52
CA ASN A 67 1.31 -8.27 -6.07
C ASN A 67 2.52 -7.50 -6.63
N LYS A 68 2.26 -6.36 -7.29
CA LYS A 68 3.32 -5.48 -7.78
C LYS A 68 4.10 -4.83 -6.62
N LEU A 69 3.43 -4.37 -5.57
CA LEU A 69 4.13 -3.78 -4.42
C LEU A 69 4.91 -4.85 -3.64
N VAL A 70 4.34 -6.04 -3.44
CA VAL A 70 4.99 -7.19 -2.78
C VAL A 70 6.26 -7.60 -3.50
N SER A 71 6.27 -7.59 -4.84
CA SER A 71 7.46 -7.97 -5.63
C SER A 71 8.65 -7.03 -5.46
N SER A 72 8.46 -5.85 -4.84
CA SER A 72 9.58 -4.96 -4.46
C SER A 72 10.40 -5.49 -3.28
N GLY A 73 9.86 -6.43 -2.50
CA GLY A 73 10.52 -7.04 -1.34
C GLY A 73 10.09 -6.49 0.02
N ILE A 74 9.00 -5.70 0.09
CA ILE A 74 8.40 -5.26 1.35
C ILE A 74 8.05 -6.44 2.26
N LYS A 75 8.11 -6.21 3.58
CA LYS A 75 7.95 -7.27 4.60
C LYS A 75 6.52 -7.44 5.10
N ALA A 76 5.67 -6.44 4.94
CA ALA A 76 4.25 -6.48 5.26
C ALA A 76 3.52 -5.36 4.50
N ILE A 77 2.19 -5.48 4.37
CA ILE A 77 1.35 -4.45 3.73
C ILE A 77 0.08 -4.20 4.52
N GLY A 78 -0.12 -2.96 4.98
CA GLY A 78 -1.38 -2.55 5.61
C GLY A 78 -2.44 -2.17 4.58
N ILE A 79 -3.63 -2.77 4.66
CA ILE A 79 -4.73 -2.45 3.73
C ILE A 79 -5.87 -1.75 4.46
N HIS A 80 -6.15 -0.50 4.07
CA HIS A 80 -7.41 0.15 4.42
C HIS A 80 -8.47 -0.33 3.45
N GLY A 81 -9.43 -1.14 3.93
CA GLY A 81 -10.58 -1.65 3.16
C GLY A 81 -11.62 -0.60 2.78
N ARG A 82 -11.18 0.58 2.33
CA ARG A 82 -12.00 1.63 1.74
C ARG A 82 -11.27 2.22 0.54
N THR A 83 -12.00 2.54 -0.52
CA THR A 83 -11.46 3.21 -1.71
C THR A 83 -11.05 4.64 -1.40
N LYS A 84 -10.40 5.33 -2.36
CA LYS A 84 -9.97 6.73 -2.16
C LYS A 84 -11.13 7.71 -1.90
N ASN A 85 -12.32 7.40 -2.43
CA ASN A 85 -13.50 8.24 -2.36
C ASN A 85 -14.31 7.99 -1.09
N GLU A 86 -14.14 6.82 -0.48
CA GLU A 86 -14.86 6.43 0.72
C GLU A 86 -14.33 7.11 1.99
N ARG A 87 -15.31 7.54 2.80
CA ARG A 87 -15.18 8.28 4.06
C ARG A 87 -15.50 7.38 5.27
N PRO A 88 -15.23 7.80 6.53
CA PRO A 88 -15.44 6.97 7.72
C PRO A 88 -16.84 6.38 7.88
N GLN A 89 -17.88 7.03 7.36
CA GLN A 89 -19.26 6.52 7.38
C GLN A 89 -19.52 5.36 6.41
N HIS A 90 -18.67 5.15 5.42
CA HIS A 90 -18.79 4.02 4.50
C HIS A 90 -18.29 2.75 5.18
N ILE A 91 -18.92 1.63 4.87
CA ILE A 91 -18.58 0.32 5.43
C ILE A 91 -17.17 -0.08 4.96
N VAL A 92 -16.42 -0.78 5.81
CA VAL A 92 -15.14 -1.36 5.43
C VAL A 92 -15.37 -2.67 4.67
N HIS A 93 -14.76 -2.80 3.50
CA HIS A 93 -14.77 -4.01 2.67
C HIS A 93 -13.75 -5.03 3.18
N ALA A 94 -14.11 -5.73 4.27
CA ALA A 94 -13.27 -6.76 4.88
C ALA A 94 -13.08 -7.99 3.98
N ASP A 95 -14.04 -8.24 3.09
CA ASP A 95 -14.02 -9.28 2.06
C ASP A 95 -12.88 -9.07 1.06
N ILE A 96 -12.62 -7.83 0.63
CA ILE A 96 -11.50 -7.50 -0.26
C ILE A 96 -10.16 -7.70 0.47
N ILE A 97 -10.06 -7.30 1.74
CA ILE A 97 -8.85 -7.54 2.55
C ILE A 97 -8.58 -9.05 2.66
N LYS A 98 -9.61 -9.84 2.99
CA LYS A 98 -9.52 -11.30 3.08
C LYS A 98 -9.09 -11.91 1.75
N TYR A 99 -9.71 -11.48 0.65
CA TYR A 99 -9.38 -11.96 -0.70
C TYR A 99 -7.89 -11.79 -1.03
N VAL A 100 -7.31 -10.64 -0.70
CA VAL A 100 -5.89 -10.35 -0.90
C VAL A 100 -5.01 -11.16 0.06
N ALA A 101 -5.34 -11.19 1.35
CA ALA A 101 -4.55 -11.87 2.38
C ALA A 101 -4.40 -13.37 2.11
N GLU A 102 -5.42 -14.02 1.55
CA GLU A 102 -5.38 -15.44 1.18
C GLU A 102 -4.48 -15.74 -0.04
N ARG A 103 -4.02 -14.71 -0.77
CA ARG A 103 -3.35 -14.85 -2.08
C ARG A 103 -1.92 -14.30 -2.13
N ILE A 104 -1.42 -13.73 -1.03
CA ILE A 104 -0.05 -13.24 -0.94
C ILE A 104 0.71 -13.94 0.19
N SER A 105 2.04 -13.97 0.09
CA SER A 105 2.90 -14.70 1.02
C SER A 105 3.42 -13.87 2.19
N ILE A 106 3.17 -12.56 2.20
CA ILE A 106 3.59 -11.66 3.27
C ILE A 106 2.41 -11.30 4.19
N PRO A 107 2.65 -10.91 5.45
CA PRO A 107 1.60 -10.42 6.34
C PRO A 107 0.81 -9.24 5.74
N VAL A 108 -0.51 -9.30 5.90
CA VAL A 108 -1.50 -8.25 5.60
C VAL A 108 -2.09 -7.72 6.90
#